data_AF-A0AAW1WCK0-F1
#
_entry.id   AF-A0AAW1WCK0-F1
#
_cell.length_a   1.000
_cell.length_b   1.000
_cell.length_c   1.000
_cell.angle_alpha   90.00
_cell.angle_beta   90.00
_cell.angle_gamma   90.00
#
_symmetry.space_group_name_H-M   'P 1'
#
loop_
_entity.id
_entity.type
_entity.pdbx_description
1 polymer ?
#
loop_
_entity_poly.entity_id
_entity_poly.type
_entity_poly.pdbx_seq_one_letter_code
_entity_poly.pdbx_strand_id
1 'polypeptide(L)'
;MQNGSSFVTWVENVDVRDKTEELHPKLIPIVELGFAFGVRRWISNLQVQAEHFIYSMGINTSPSDSPISLEGRRSLAITTKRMVISFCSDVCNSTYHHWSSSNKTREKTMEVKTNKRMGDPGKPPGLHRTVGCTIDLISSHNRVFDYLRDIHNRPQWERISSNSIVHELATFSTDPDPRNCISVLAISRLNNFLLLLECSTDETGSFVIFAPIKKATFQSLLCGVDQEIQLMPFGFCILPNVSGSILDGTLRTMVFQITVKSVSSKQAVEVVTQIGKETLHKIIEVVN
;
A
#
# COMPACT_ATOMS: atom_id res chain seq x y z
N MET A 1 -8.23 -33.55 14.43
CA MET A 1 -9.57 -33.12 14.86
C MET A 1 -10.56 -33.61 13.80
N GLN A 2 -11.78 -34.04 14.17
CA GLN A 2 -12.73 -34.72 13.26
C GLN A 2 -13.43 -33.79 12.24
N ASN A 3 -13.15 -32.49 12.28
CA ASN A 3 -13.71 -31.46 11.41
C ASN A 3 -12.74 -30.96 10.32
N GLY A 4 -11.61 -31.65 10.12
CA GLY A 4 -10.59 -31.22 9.15
C GLY A 4 -9.77 -29.99 9.58
N SER A 5 -9.96 -29.49 10.80
CA SER A 5 -9.15 -28.40 11.36
C SER A 5 -7.89 -28.92 12.06
N SER A 6 -6.86 -28.08 12.10
CA SER A 6 -5.62 -28.31 12.84
C SER A 6 -5.40 -27.18 13.83
N PHE A 7 -5.04 -27.52 15.07
CA PHE A 7 -4.56 -26.57 16.05
C PHE A 7 -3.08 -26.30 15.80
N VAL A 8 -2.73 -25.04 15.53
CA VAL A 8 -1.36 -24.63 15.23
C VAL A 8 -0.93 -23.64 16.30
N THR A 9 0.12 -24.00 17.06
CA THR A 9 0.79 -23.07 17.99
C THR A 9 2.02 -22.49 17.30
N TRP A 10 2.06 -21.17 17.16
CA TRP A 10 3.24 -20.46 16.67
C TRP A 10 3.96 -19.82 17.85
N VAL A 11 5.26 -20.10 18.00
CA VAL A 11 6.13 -19.43 18.97
C VAL A 11 7.22 -18.72 18.18
N GLU A 12 7.29 -17.40 18.32
CA GLU A 12 8.32 -16.59 17.68
C GLU A 12 9.22 -15.97 18.75
N ASN A 13 10.52 -16.02 18.51
CA ASN A 13 11.50 -15.30 19.31
C ASN A 13 12.21 -14.30 18.41
N VAL A 14 11.86 -13.02 18.54
CA VAL A 14 12.44 -11.94 17.75
C VAL A 14 13.42 -11.18 18.63
N ASP A 15 14.71 -11.32 18.33
CA ASP A 15 15.76 -10.47 18.90
C ASP A 15 15.96 -9.23 18.02
N VAL A 16 15.30 -8.15 18.40
CA VAL A 16 15.49 -6.85 17.75
C VAL A 16 16.73 -6.21 18.37
N ARG A 17 17.86 -6.23 17.65
CA ARG A 17 19.08 -5.54 18.09
C ARG A 17 18.74 -4.12 18.52
N ASP A 18 19.04 -3.83 19.79
CA ASP A 18 18.65 -2.60 20.44
C ASP A 18 19.44 -1.41 19.88
N LYS A 19 18.91 -0.86 18.79
CA LYS A 19 19.31 0.40 18.18
C LYS A 19 18.18 1.40 18.41
N THR A 20 17.68 1.47 19.64
CA THR A 20 16.60 2.40 20.03
C THR A 20 16.96 3.84 19.65
N GLU A 21 18.25 4.20 19.68
CA GLU A 21 18.77 5.50 19.24
C GLU A 21 18.57 5.78 17.73
N GLU A 22 18.45 4.74 16.90
CA GLU A 22 18.18 4.86 15.44
C GLU A 22 16.67 4.81 15.13
N LEU A 23 15.82 4.45 16.10
CA LEU A 23 14.38 4.35 15.92
C LEU A 23 13.75 5.74 16.01
N HIS A 24 12.85 6.06 15.06
CA HIS A 24 12.10 7.31 15.15
C HIS A 24 11.26 7.31 16.44
N PRO A 25 11.29 8.37 17.29
CA PRO A 25 10.67 8.35 18.62
C PRO A 25 9.20 7.91 18.64
N LYS A 26 8.47 8.23 17.58
CA LYS A 26 7.06 7.85 17.44
C LYS A 26 6.82 6.37 17.16
N LEU A 27 7.81 5.65 16.61
CA LEU A 27 7.74 4.20 16.38
C LEU A 27 8.09 3.39 17.64
N ILE A 28 8.72 4.01 18.64
CA ILE A 28 9.13 3.35 19.88
C ILE A 28 7.95 2.60 20.54
N PRO A 29 6.78 3.22 20.79
CA PRO A 29 5.67 2.51 21.44
C PRO A 29 5.18 1.29 20.63
N ILE A 30 5.25 1.35 19.30
CA ILE A 30 4.83 0.24 18.44
C ILE A 30 5.77 -0.96 18.61
N VAL A 31 7.06 -0.71 18.80
CA VAL A 31 8.06 -1.76 19.03
C VAL A 31 7.97 -2.28 20.47
N GLU A 32 7.99 -1.40 21.46
CA GLU A 32 7.97 -1.75 22.89
C GLU A 32 6.71 -2.51 23.31
N LEU A 33 5.54 -2.17 22.74
CA LEU A 33 4.29 -2.86 23.01
C LEU A 33 4.14 -4.17 22.21
N GLY A 34 5.18 -4.58 21.48
CA GLY A 34 5.17 -5.79 20.66
C GLY A 34 4.23 -5.73 19.47
N PHE A 35 3.75 -4.55 19.07
CA PHE A 35 2.83 -4.41 17.95
C PHE A 35 3.55 -4.57 16.59
N ALA A 36 4.78 -4.08 16.49
CA ALA A 36 5.55 -4.11 15.24
C ALA A 36 5.91 -5.54 14.80
N PHE A 37 6.30 -6.39 15.76
CA PHE A 37 6.89 -7.71 15.53
C PHE A 37 6.20 -8.83 16.33
N GLY A 38 5.02 -8.57 16.89
CA GLY A 38 4.34 -9.53 17.76
C GLY A 38 3.43 -10.50 17.02
N VAL A 39 3.05 -11.55 17.75
CA VAL A 39 2.22 -12.65 17.27
C VAL A 39 0.89 -12.20 16.66
N ARG A 40 0.27 -11.14 17.19
CA ARG A 40 -1.00 -10.60 16.66
C ARG A 40 -0.85 -10.25 15.18
N ARG A 41 0.16 -9.44 14.86
CA ARG A 41 0.44 -9.01 13.48
C ARG A 41 0.71 -10.17 12.55
N TRP A 42 1.46 -11.17 12.99
CA TRP A 42 1.72 -12.36 12.18
C TRP A 42 0.46 -13.17 11.91
N ILE A 43 -0.38 -13.38 12.92
CA ILE A 43 -1.64 -14.10 12.77
C ILE A 43 -2.59 -13.34 11.83
N SER A 44 -2.76 -12.02 12.01
CA SER A 44 -3.62 -11.22 11.12
C SER A 44 -3.11 -11.29 9.67
N ASN A 45 -1.79 -11.18 9.44
CA ASN A 45 -1.22 -11.31 8.10
C ASN A 45 -1.42 -12.71 7.50
N LEU A 46 -1.26 -13.78 8.28
CA LEU A 46 -1.50 -15.15 7.81
C LEU A 46 -2.96 -15.37 7.44
N GLN A 47 -3.89 -14.86 8.25
CA GLN A 47 -5.32 -14.91 7.98
C GLN A 47 -5.65 -14.20 6.67
N VAL A 48 -5.19 -12.95 6.50
CA VAL A 48 -5.39 -12.17 5.27
C VAL A 48 -4.81 -12.89 4.05
N GLN A 49 -3.61 -13.50 4.17
CA GLN A 49 -3.03 -14.27 3.06
C GLN A 49 -3.82 -15.54 2.73
N ALA A 50 -4.37 -16.22 3.73
CA ALA A 50 -5.22 -17.38 3.52
C ALA A 50 -6.55 -16.99 2.86
N GLU A 51 -7.18 -15.90 3.30
CA GLU A 51 -8.40 -15.36 2.72
C GLU A 51 -8.17 -14.91 1.27
N HIS A 52 -7.10 -14.14 1.00
CA HIS A 52 -6.70 -13.76 -0.37
C HIS A 52 -6.53 -14.99 -1.27
N PHE A 53 -5.94 -16.07 -0.76
CA PHE A 53 -5.82 -17.31 -1.52
C PHE A 53 -7.18 -17.93 -1.83
N ILE A 54 -8.06 -18.04 -0.83
CA ILE A 54 -9.40 -18.61 -0.99
C ILE A 54 -10.25 -17.81 -2.00
N TYR A 55 -10.24 -16.48 -1.90
CA TYR A 55 -11.00 -15.59 -2.77
C TYR A 55 -10.44 -15.54 -4.20
N SER A 56 -9.12 -15.52 -4.37
CA SER A 56 -8.49 -15.57 -5.70
C SER A 56 -8.71 -16.92 -6.42
N MET A 57 -8.89 -18.00 -5.66
CA MET A 57 -9.23 -19.33 -6.18
C MET A 57 -10.73 -19.48 -6.49
N GLY A 58 -11.57 -18.50 -6.11
CA GLY A 58 -13.02 -18.56 -6.30
C GLY A 58 -13.73 -19.61 -5.45
N ILE A 59 -13.08 -20.14 -4.41
CA ILE A 59 -13.59 -21.25 -3.58
C ILE A 59 -14.90 -20.84 -2.88
N ASN A 60 -15.06 -19.55 -2.58
CA ASN A 60 -16.24 -19.00 -1.89
C ASN A 60 -17.06 -18.00 -2.74
N THR A 61 -16.80 -17.89 -4.05
CA THR A 61 -17.48 -16.88 -4.86
C THR A 61 -18.69 -17.49 -5.58
N SER A 62 -19.90 -16.96 -5.34
CA SER A 62 -21.07 -17.27 -6.15
C SER A 62 -20.81 -16.86 -7.62
N PRO A 63 -21.05 -17.72 -8.62
CA PRO A 63 -20.79 -17.42 -10.04
C PRO A 63 -21.62 -16.28 -10.65
N SER A 64 -22.66 -15.77 -9.97
CA SER A 64 -23.72 -15.00 -10.64
C SER A 64 -23.55 -13.48 -10.69
N ASP A 65 -22.71 -12.86 -9.84
CA ASP A 65 -22.82 -11.40 -9.61
C ASP A 65 -21.57 -10.59 -10.00
N SER A 66 -20.52 -11.23 -10.50
CA SER A 66 -19.26 -10.56 -10.87
C SER A 66 -19.15 -10.36 -12.39
N PRO A 67 -18.92 -9.14 -12.88
CA PRO A 67 -18.70 -8.88 -14.31
C PRO A 67 -17.36 -9.43 -14.84
N ILE A 68 -16.52 -9.97 -13.95
CA ILE A 68 -15.19 -10.52 -14.24
C ILE A 68 -15.24 -12.04 -14.12
N SER A 69 -14.68 -12.75 -15.10
CA SER A 69 -14.48 -14.22 -15.07
C SER A 69 -13.63 -14.66 -13.87
N LEU A 70 -13.72 -15.94 -13.50
CA LEU A 70 -12.89 -16.49 -12.42
C LEU A 70 -11.40 -16.41 -12.77
N GLU A 71 -11.05 -16.76 -14.01
CA GLU A 71 -9.70 -16.68 -14.53
C GLU A 71 -9.19 -15.23 -14.51
N GLY A 72 -10.03 -14.27 -14.92
CA GLY A 72 -9.70 -12.85 -14.90
C GLY A 72 -9.43 -12.32 -13.49
N ARG A 73 -10.28 -12.69 -12.52
CA ARG A 73 -10.06 -12.35 -11.10
C ARG A 73 -8.76 -12.94 -10.57
N ARG A 74 -8.46 -14.19 -10.92
CA ARG A 74 -7.23 -14.87 -10.49
C ARG A 74 -5.98 -14.19 -11.04
N SER A 75 -5.95 -13.85 -12.32
CA SER A 75 -4.80 -13.15 -12.92
C SER A 75 -4.64 -11.73 -12.41
N LEU A 76 -5.74 -11.02 -12.15
CA LEU A 76 -5.73 -9.73 -11.44
C LEU A 76 -5.17 -9.89 -10.02
N ALA A 77 -5.63 -10.88 -9.25
CA ALA A 77 -5.16 -11.13 -7.89
C ALA A 77 -3.66 -11.46 -7.84
N ILE A 78 -3.16 -12.31 -8.73
CA ILE A 78 -1.72 -12.64 -8.82
C ILE A 78 -0.90 -11.40 -9.16
N THR A 79 -1.33 -10.61 -10.15
CA THR A 79 -0.65 -9.38 -10.56
C THR A 79 -0.62 -8.35 -9.43
N THR A 80 -1.74 -8.19 -8.72
CA THR A 80 -1.86 -7.23 -7.62
C THR A 80 -1.05 -7.67 -6.40
N LYS A 81 -1.01 -8.97 -6.09
CA LYS A 81 -0.10 -9.52 -5.07
C LYS A 81 1.36 -9.22 -5.38
N ARG A 82 1.80 -9.36 -6.64
CA ARG A 82 3.16 -8.98 -7.07
C ARG A 82 3.40 -7.46 -6.88
N MET A 83 2.40 -6.64 -7.19
CA MET A 83 2.42 -5.19 -6.97
C MET A 83 2.61 -4.84 -5.49
N VAL A 84 1.84 -5.45 -4.58
CA VAL A 84 1.95 -5.23 -3.13
C VAL A 84 3.28 -5.70 -2.58
N ILE A 85 3.77 -6.88 -2.99
CA ILE A 85 5.10 -7.38 -2.59
C ILE A 85 6.20 -6.41 -3.03
N SER A 86 6.12 -5.89 -4.27
CA SER A 86 7.06 -4.89 -4.75
C SER A 86 7.01 -3.61 -3.92
N PHE A 87 5.81 -3.12 -3.59
CA PHE A 87 5.66 -1.94 -2.74
C PHE A 87 6.29 -2.17 -1.37
N CYS A 88 5.95 -3.25 -0.69
CA CYS A 88 6.48 -3.60 0.63
C CYS A 88 8.02 -3.73 0.60
N SER A 89 8.57 -4.38 -0.42
CA SER A 89 10.03 -4.45 -0.62
C SER A 89 10.67 -3.07 -0.80
N ASP A 90 9.95 -2.13 -1.41
CA ASP A 90 10.45 -0.79 -1.69
C ASP A 90 10.44 0.12 -0.47
N VAL A 91 9.35 0.05 0.31
CA VAL A 91 9.17 0.84 1.53
C VAL A 91 10.02 0.35 2.70
N CYS A 92 10.33 -0.95 2.73
CA CYS A 92 11.20 -1.53 3.76
C CYS A 92 12.66 -1.12 3.55
N ASN A 93 13.35 -0.82 4.65
CA ASN A 93 14.79 -0.64 4.66
C ASN A 93 15.46 -2.01 4.75
N SER A 94 16.50 -2.25 3.96
CA SER A 94 17.28 -3.49 4.04
C SER A 94 18.77 -3.18 3.91
N THR A 95 19.60 -4.15 4.27
CA THR A 95 21.06 -4.08 4.07
C THR A 95 21.46 -3.93 2.60
N TYR A 96 20.56 -4.29 1.67
CA TYR A 96 20.76 -4.14 0.24
C TYR A 96 20.19 -2.81 -0.30
N HIS A 97 19.11 -2.31 0.29
CA HIS A 97 18.41 -1.11 -0.14
C HIS A 97 18.30 -0.08 0.99
N HIS A 98 19.39 0.66 1.21
CA HIS A 98 19.45 1.66 2.26
C HIS A 98 18.68 2.94 1.91
N TRP A 99 17.84 3.38 2.84
CA TRP A 99 17.22 4.69 2.80
C TRP A 99 18.18 5.77 3.29
N SER A 100 18.31 6.84 2.51
CA SER A 100 19.06 8.04 2.89
C SER A 100 18.08 9.16 3.23
N SER A 101 18.21 9.75 4.42
CA SER A 101 17.41 10.91 4.81
C SER A 101 17.87 12.14 4.02
N SER A 102 16.95 12.82 3.35
CA SER A 102 17.21 14.12 2.73
C SER A 102 16.70 15.23 3.65
N ASN A 103 17.19 15.28 4.90
CA ASN A 103 16.82 16.34 5.83
C ASN A 103 17.49 17.67 5.44
N LYS A 104 16.77 18.48 4.65
CA LYS A 104 16.94 19.94 4.57
C LYS A 104 15.66 20.73 4.90
N THR A 105 14.54 20.06 5.12
CA THR A 105 13.30 20.69 5.61
C THR A 105 13.30 20.67 7.13
N ARG A 106 13.31 21.84 7.78
CA ARG A 106 13.20 22.01 9.25
C ARG A 106 11.81 21.63 9.82
N GLU A 107 11.05 20.84 9.09
CA GLU A 107 9.62 20.59 9.32
C GLU A 107 9.47 19.30 10.14
N LYS A 108 8.93 19.42 11.36
CA LYS A 108 8.81 18.30 12.31
C LYS A 108 7.74 17.27 11.94
N THR A 109 6.87 17.59 10.98
CA THR A 109 5.67 16.83 10.63
C THR A 109 5.86 15.89 9.45
N MET A 110 6.97 15.99 8.70
CA MET A 110 7.23 15.17 7.52
C MET A 110 8.72 14.85 7.37
N GLU A 111 9.08 13.57 7.44
CA GLU A 111 10.42 13.10 7.13
C GLU A 111 10.48 12.59 5.69
N VAL A 112 11.35 13.16 4.85
CA VAL A 112 11.58 12.73 3.47
C VAL A 112 12.82 11.84 3.40
N LYS A 113 12.62 10.57 3.08
CA LYS A 113 13.72 9.64 2.80
C LYS A 113 13.77 9.33 1.32
N THR A 114 14.95 9.05 0.79
CA THR A 114 15.13 8.64 -0.61
C THR A 114 15.93 7.35 -0.69
N ASN A 115 15.46 6.43 -1.54
CA ASN A 115 16.17 5.21 -1.90
C ASN A 115 16.54 5.24 -3.38
N LYS A 116 17.72 4.73 -3.75
CA LYS A 116 18.20 4.67 -5.13
C LYS A 116 18.27 3.20 -5.56
N ARG A 117 17.40 2.78 -6.49
CA ARG A 117 17.37 1.40 -6.98
C ARG A 117 17.64 1.29 -8.47
N MET A 118 18.39 0.29 -8.89
CA MET A 118 18.77 0.04 -10.27
C MET A 118 18.73 -1.47 -10.54
N GLY A 119 17.96 -1.88 -11.54
CA GLY A 119 17.94 -3.27 -12.01
C GLY A 119 17.12 -4.25 -11.16
N ASP A 120 16.19 -3.76 -10.33
CA ASP A 120 15.32 -4.64 -9.54
C ASP A 120 14.41 -5.49 -10.45
N PRO A 121 14.29 -6.81 -10.19
CA PRO A 121 13.34 -7.68 -10.89
C PRO A 121 11.91 -7.13 -10.79
N GLY A 122 11.13 -7.27 -11.87
CA GLY A 122 9.73 -6.82 -11.89
C GLY A 122 9.52 -5.30 -12.00
N LYS A 123 10.58 -4.50 -12.14
CA LYS A 123 10.47 -3.05 -12.38
C LYS A 123 10.90 -2.65 -13.78
N PRO A 124 10.37 -1.52 -14.31
CA PRO A 124 10.87 -0.95 -15.56
C PRO A 124 12.38 -0.68 -15.50
N PRO A 125 13.13 -0.83 -16.60
CA PRO A 125 14.54 -0.50 -16.62
C PRO A 125 14.75 1.00 -16.31
N GLY A 126 15.76 1.31 -15.49
CA GLY A 126 16.13 2.68 -15.17
C GLY A 126 16.52 2.88 -13.71
N LEU A 127 16.77 4.15 -13.40
CA LEU A 127 17.02 4.61 -12.04
C LEU A 127 15.69 4.95 -11.36
N HIS A 128 15.38 4.27 -10.27
CA HIS A 128 14.19 4.54 -9.48
C HIS A 128 14.54 5.25 -8.19
N ARG A 129 13.70 6.22 -7.80
CA ARG A 129 13.75 6.84 -6.48
C ARG A 129 12.44 6.60 -5.75
N THR A 130 12.53 6.14 -4.51
CA THR A 130 11.36 6.02 -3.63
C THR A 130 11.42 7.14 -2.62
N VAL A 131 10.27 7.78 -2.33
CA VAL A 131 10.17 8.79 -1.29
C VAL A 131 9.20 8.36 -0.19
N GLY A 132 9.68 8.31 1.05
CA GLY A 132 8.82 8.09 2.21
C GLY A 132 8.51 9.41 2.90
N CYS A 133 7.27 9.58 3.40
CA CYS A 133 6.81 10.73 4.18
C CYS A 133 6.01 10.28 5.42
N THR A 134 6.61 10.34 6.61
CA THR A 134 5.91 9.98 7.86
C THR A 134 5.23 11.18 8.51
N ILE A 135 3.96 11.05 8.93
CA ILE A 135 3.11 12.15 9.43
C ILE A 135 2.27 11.71 10.62
N ASP A 136 1.89 12.69 11.44
CA ASP A 136 0.92 12.51 12.51
C ASP A 136 -0.40 13.19 12.14
N LEU A 137 -1.51 12.51 12.34
CA LEU A 137 -2.85 13.05 12.13
C LEU A 137 -3.74 12.67 13.32
N ILE A 138 -4.74 13.51 13.60
CA ILE A 138 -5.64 13.37 14.75
C ILE A 138 -6.97 12.78 14.25
N SER A 139 -6.98 11.49 13.94
CA SER A 139 -8.21 10.76 13.54
C SER A 139 -8.05 9.26 13.82
N SER A 140 -9.01 8.41 13.49
CA SER A 140 -8.82 6.94 13.49
C SER A 140 -8.19 6.45 12.18
N HIS A 141 -7.46 5.32 12.21
CA HIS A 141 -6.88 4.72 11.00
C HIS A 141 -7.96 4.30 9.99
N ASN A 142 -9.10 3.78 10.48
CA ASN A 142 -10.27 3.44 9.66
C ASN A 142 -10.79 4.66 8.90
N ARG A 143 -10.93 5.84 9.54
CA ARG A 143 -11.42 7.05 8.86
C ARG A 143 -10.50 7.48 7.71
N VAL A 144 -9.18 7.41 7.89
CA VAL A 144 -8.22 7.71 6.81
C VAL A 144 -8.34 6.70 5.69
N PHE A 145 -8.36 5.42 6.05
CA PHE A 145 -8.45 4.34 5.08
C PHE A 145 -9.73 4.47 4.25
N ASP A 146 -10.87 4.70 4.90
CA ASP A 146 -12.18 4.90 4.25
C ASP A 146 -12.18 6.15 3.35
N TYR A 147 -11.54 7.24 3.76
CA TYR A 147 -11.39 8.42 2.93
C TYR A 147 -10.52 8.16 1.68
N LEU A 148 -9.41 7.43 1.83
CA LEU A 148 -8.46 7.19 0.74
C LEU A 148 -8.93 6.14 -0.27
N ARG A 149 -9.65 5.11 0.19
CA ARG A 149 -10.19 4.06 -0.68
C ARG A 149 -11.34 4.56 -1.56
N ASP A 150 -12.08 5.56 -1.09
CA ASP A 150 -13.27 6.04 -1.78
C ASP A 150 -12.89 6.73 -3.09
N ILE A 151 -13.41 6.18 -4.20
CA ILE A 151 -13.16 6.66 -5.55
C ILE A 151 -13.62 8.10 -5.76
N HIS A 152 -14.63 8.56 -5.01
CA HIS A 152 -15.19 9.91 -5.09
C HIS A 152 -14.31 10.94 -4.37
N ASN A 153 -13.58 10.51 -3.34
CA ASN A 153 -12.64 11.36 -2.62
C ASN A 153 -11.28 11.46 -3.32
N ARG A 154 -10.96 10.50 -4.19
CA ARG A 154 -9.67 10.42 -4.89
C ARG A 154 -9.23 11.71 -5.62
N PRO A 155 -10.10 12.39 -6.42
CA PRO A 155 -9.72 13.64 -7.08
C PRO A 155 -9.34 14.79 -6.13
N GLN A 156 -9.75 14.72 -4.85
CA GLN A 156 -9.46 15.73 -3.85
C GLN A 156 -7.99 15.67 -3.42
N TRP A 157 -7.47 14.47 -3.16
CA TRP A 157 -6.11 14.26 -2.66
C TRP A 157 -5.10 13.86 -3.75
N GLU A 158 -5.49 13.18 -4.82
CA GLU A 158 -4.57 12.67 -5.83
C GLU A 158 -4.45 13.62 -7.04
N ARG A 159 -3.22 14.06 -7.32
CA ARG A 159 -2.92 14.96 -8.46
C ARG A 159 -3.31 14.37 -9.83
N ILE A 160 -3.19 13.05 -9.99
CA ILE A 160 -3.45 12.36 -11.27
C ILE A 160 -4.95 12.37 -11.61
N SER A 161 -5.83 12.19 -10.63
CA SER A 161 -7.28 12.20 -10.81
C SER A 161 -7.92 13.57 -10.57
N SER A 162 -7.16 14.57 -10.13
CA SER A 162 -7.66 15.93 -9.93
C SER A 162 -8.39 16.47 -11.16
N ASN A 163 -9.60 17.02 -10.94
CA ASN A 163 -10.48 17.54 -11.99
C ASN A 163 -10.78 16.50 -13.10
N SER A 164 -10.87 15.23 -12.72
CA SER A 164 -11.21 14.10 -13.61
C SER A 164 -12.35 13.30 -13.01
N ILE A 165 -13.07 12.60 -13.88
CA ILE A 165 -14.07 11.61 -13.44
C ILE A 165 -13.34 10.29 -13.27
N VAL A 166 -13.55 9.64 -12.13
CA VAL A 166 -13.01 8.32 -11.81
C VAL A 166 -14.15 7.32 -11.92
N HIS A 167 -13.96 6.29 -12.74
CA HIS A 167 -14.91 5.20 -12.93
C HIS A 167 -14.27 3.89 -12.49
N GLU A 168 -14.98 3.12 -11.68
CA GLU A 168 -14.60 1.75 -11.37
C GLU A 168 -15.01 0.82 -12.52
N LEU A 169 -14.05 0.13 -13.13
CA LEU A 169 -14.29 -0.81 -14.23
C LEU A 169 -14.49 -2.24 -13.72
N ALA A 170 -13.89 -2.55 -12.58
CA ALA A 170 -13.81 -3.88 -12.01
C ALA A 170 -13.51 -3.74 -10.52
N THR A 171 -14.19 -4.53 -9.69
CA THR A 171 -13.94 -4.61 -8.25
C THR A 171 -14.32 -5.98 -7.74
N PHE A 172 -13.52 -6.54 -6.84
CA PHE A 172 -13.88 -7.76 -6.13
C PHE A 172 -13.18 -7.82 -4.78
N SER A 173 -13.89 -8.33 -3.78
CA SER A 173 -13.35 -8.51 -2.43
C SER A 173 -12.26 -9.58 -2.42
N THR A 174 -11.24 -9.36 -1.58
CA THR A 174 -10.15 -10.32 -1.35
C THR A 174 -10.30 -11.10 -0.06
N ASP A 175 -11.22 -10.68 0.82
CA ASP A 175 -11.59 -11.39 2.04
C ASP A 175 -13.06 -11.04 2.43
N PRO A 176 -13.58 -11.53 3.59
CA PRO A 176 -14.95 -11.25 4.03
C PRO A 176 -15.26 -9.77 4.32
N ASP A 177 -14.26 -8.94 4.63
CA ASP A 177 -14.44 -7.51 4.77
C ASP A 177 -14.54 -6.89 3.36
N PRO A 178 -15.67 -6.29 2.96
CA PRO A 178 -15.82 -5.69 1.64
C PRO A 178 -14.89 -4.49 1.43
N ARG A 179 -14.26 -3.98 2.49
CA ARG A 179 -13.22 -2.97 2.37
C ARG A 179 -11.91 -3.58 1.83
N ASN A 180 -11.71 -4.87 1.93
CA ASN A 180 -10.52 -5.51 1.39
C ASN A 180 -10.82 -5.97 -0.03
N CYS A 181 -10.26 -5.25 -1.00
CA CYS A 181 -10.65 -5.41 -2.40
C CYS A 181 -9.52 -5.07 -3.37
N ILE A 182 -9.65 -5.65 -4.58
CA ILE A 182 -8.89 -5.26 -5.75
C ILE A 182 -9.83 -4.53 -6.71
N SER A 183 -9.43 -3.33 -7.12
CA SER A 183 -10.20 -2.51 -8.04
C SER A 183 -9.36 -2.05 -9.24
N VAL A 184 -10.01 -1.86 -10.38
CA VAL A 184 -9.40 -1.24 -11.57
C VAL A 184 -10.17 0.03 -11.92
N LEU A 185 -9.49 1.17 -11.89
CA LEU A 185 -10.10 2.48 -12.11
C LEU A 185 -9.69 3.07 -13.47
N ALA A 186 -10.68 3.61 -14.19
CA ALA A 186 -10.47 4.50 -15.32
C ALA A 186 -10.53 5.95 -14.85
N ILE A 187 -9.52 6.75 -15.21
CA ILE A 187 -9.50 8.20 -14.98
C ILE A 187 -9.69 8.86 -16.34
N SER A 188 -10.66 9.77 -16.46
CA SER A 188 -11.05 10.36 -17.75
C SER A 188 -9.91 11.02 -18.54
N ARG A 189 -8.86 11.52 -17.85
CA ARG A 189 -7.67 12.13 -18.49
C ARG A 189 -6.62 11.11 -18.96
N LEU A 190 -6.72 9.84 -18.55
CA LEU A 190 -5.75 8.78 -18.85
C LEU A 190 -6.28 7.85 -19.95
N ASN A 191 -6.12 8.25 -21.21
CA ASN A 191 -6.69 7.49 -22.34
C ASN A 191 -6.11 6.08 -22.51
N ASN A 192 -4.85 5.86 -22.12
CA ASN A 192 -4.14 4.59 -22.35
C ASN A 192 -3.86 3.79 -21.06
N PHE A 193 -4.08 4.40 -19.90
CA PHE A 193 -3.74 3.84 -18.61
C PHE A 193 -4.96 3.74 -17.71
N LEU A 194 -4.98 2.68 -16.91
CA LEU A 194 -5.90 2.44 -15.80
C LEU A 194 -5.09 2.42 -14.51
N LEU A 195 -5.74 2.55 -13.36
CA LEU A 195 -5.11 2.30 -12.06
C LEU A 195 -5.56 0.94 -11.53
N LEU A 196 -4.60 0.05 -11.29
CA LEU A 196 -4.81 -1.16 -10.49
C LEU A 196 -4.61 -0.81 -9.03
N LEU A 197 -5.57 -1.15 -8.17
CA LEU A 197 -5.62 -0.78 -6.76
C LEU A 197 -5.84 -2.03 -5.90
N GLU A 198 -5.10 -2.13 -4.80
CA GLU A 198 -5.39 -3.02 -3.67
C GLU A 198 -5.63 -2.16 -2.43
N CYS A 199 -6.78 -2.38 -1.80
CA CYS A 199 -7.08 -1.87 -0.48
C CYS A 199 -7.17 -3.05 0.48
N SER A 200 -6.51 -2.95 1.62
CA SER A 200 -6.53 -3.96 2.67
C SER A 200 -6.49 -3.29 4.03
N THR A 201 -7.25 -3.78 5.01
CA THR A 201 -7.24 -3.33 6.39
C THR A 201 -7.46 -4.50 7.33
N ASP A 202 -6.76 -4.47 8.45
CA ASP A 202 -6.95 -5.35 9.59
C ASP A 202 -6.72 -4.58 10.90
N GLU A 203 -6.66 -5.29 12.02
CA GLU A 203 -6.36 -4.71 13.33
C GLU A 203 -4.93 -4.15 13.46
N THR A 204 -4.02 -4.53 12.55
CA THR A 204 -2.60 -4.14 12.58
C THR A 204 -2.27 -2.96 11.68
N GLY A 205 -3.14 -2.66 10.72
CA GLY A 205 -3.01 -1.50 9.86
C GLY A 205 -3.84 -1.61 8.59
N SER A 206 -3.66 -0.60 7.75
CA SER A 206 -4.36 -0.51 6.47
C SER A 206 -3.41 -0.09 5.35
N PHE A 207 -3.67 -0.58 4.14
CA PHE A 207 -2.90 -0.32 2.94
C PHE A 207 -3.83 0.15 1.82
N VAL A 208 -3.36 1.16 1.08
CA VAL A 208 -3.99 1.60 -0.19
C VAL A 208 -2.87 1.68 -1.20
N ILE A 209 -2.68 0.64 -2.01
CA ILE A 209 -1.53 0.46 -2.91
C ILE A 209 -2.02 0.38 -4.33
N PHE A 210 -1.40 1.12 -5.24
CA PHE A 210 -1.84 1.17 -6.63
C PHE A 210 -0.70 1.40 -7.61
N ALA A 211 -0.91 1.00 -8.86
CA ALA A 211 0.00 1.23 -9.97
C ALA A 211 -0.76 1.48 -11.28
N PRO A 212 -0.24 2.32 -12.19
CA PRO A 212 -0.79 2.45 -13.52
C PRO A 212 -0.52 1.18 -14.35
N ILE A 213 -1.55 0.70 -15.04
CA ILE A 213 -1.48 -0.41 -16.00
C ILE A 213 -2.01 0.04 -17.37
N LYS A 214 -1.50 -0.53 -18.46
CA LYS A 214 -2.05 -0.25 -19.80
C LYS A 214 -3.41 -0.93 -19.96
N LYS A 215 -4.31 -0.32 -20.74
CA LYS A 215 -5.62 -0.94 -21.09
C LYS A 215 -5.46 -2.33 -21.72
N ALA A 216 -4.48 -2.50 -22.61
CA ALA A 216 -4.19 -3.80 -23.23
C ALA A 216 -3.74 -4.86 -22.20
N THR A 217 -2.95 -4.45 -21.20
CA THR A 217 -2.56 -5.33 -20.09
C THR A 217 -3.78 -5.77 -19.28
N PHE A 218 -4.67 -4.82 -18.94
CA PHE A 218 -5.92 -5.15 -18.26
C PHE A 218 -6.79 -6.14 -19.05
N GLN A 219 -6.96 -5.92 -20.36
CA GLN A 219 -7.70 -6.84 -21.22
C GLN A 219 -7.09 -8.24 -21.25
N SER A 220 -5.77 -8.35 -21.29
CA SER A 220 -5.06 -9.63 -21.22
C SER A 220 -5.30 -10.33 -19.88
N LEU A 221 -5.25 -9.59 -18.77
CA LEU A 221 -5.53 -10.11 -17.43
C LEU A 221 -6.95 -10.64 -17.31
N LEU A 222 -7.95 -9.96 -17.89
CA LEU A 222 -9.34 -10.42 -17.91
C LEU A 222 -9.51 -11.77 -18.62
N CYS A 223 -8.64 -12.07 -19.58
CA CYS A 223 -8.60 -13.36 -20.29
C CYS A 223 -7.84 -14.47 -19.51
N GLY A 224 -7.42 -14.21 -18.27
CA GLY A 224 -6.70 -15.19 -17.45
C GLY A 224 -5.20 -15.30 -17.77
N VAL A 225 -4.64 -14.39 -18.56
CA VAL A 225 -3.20 -14.42 -18.89
C VAL A 225 -2.38 -14.02 -17.66
N ASP A 226 -1.60 -14.94 -17.11
CA ASP A 226 -0.55 -14.59 -16.14
C ASP A 226 0.70 -14.13 -16.90
N GLN A 227 0.95 -12.82 -16.88
CA GLN A 227 2.15 -12.23 -17.43
C GLN A 227 2.92 -11.50 -16.31
N GLU A 228 4.24 -11.61 -16.33
CA GLU A 228 5.08 -10.79 -15.47
C GLU A 228 5.05 -9.33 -15.97
N ILE A 229 4.27 -8.50 -15.28
CA ILE A 229 4.09 -7.09 -15.63
C ILE A 229 5.02 -6.25 -14.77
N GLN A 230 5.78 -5.39 -15.43
CA GLN A 230 6.62 -4.42 -14.74
C GLN A 230 5.75 -3.28 -14.18
N LEU A 231 5.53 -3.29 -12.86
CA LEU A 231 4.70 -2.31 -12.18
C LEU A 231 5.55 -1.37 -11.32
N MET A 232 5.02 -0.19 -11.09
CA MET A 232 5.61 0.81 -10.21
C MET A 232 4.55 1.20 -9.18
N PRO A 233 4.47 0.46 -8.06
CA PRO A 233 3.46 0.71 -7.06
C PRO A 233 3.79 1.93 -6.21
N PHE A 234 2.74 2.60 -5.75
CA PHE A 234 2.78 3.69 -4.77
C PHE A 234 1.51 3.64 -3.93
N GLY A 235 1.52 4.29 -2.77
CA GLY A 235 0.36 4.16 -1.89
C GLY A 235 0.57 4.65 -0.47
N PHE A 236 -0.18 4.02 0.42
CA PHE A 236 -0.28 4.40 1.82
C PHE A 236 -0.08 3.17 2.70
N CYS A 237 0.66 3.34 3.80
CA CYS A 237 0.72 2.44 4.92
C CYS A 237 0.17 3.19 6.15
N ILE A 238 -0.95 2.73 6.69
CA ILE A 238 -1.69 3.41 7.74
C ILE A 238 -1.61 2.51 8.96
N LEU A 239 -0.75 2.85 9.92
CA LEU A 239 -0.61 2.08 11.15
C LEU A 239 -1.50 2.72 12.22
N PRO A 240 -2.21 1.94 13.06
CA PRO A 240 -2.82 2.49 14.25
C PRO A 240 -1.70 2.97 15.20
N ASN A 241 -1.97 3.96 16.03
CA ASN A 241 -1.07 4.32 17.13
C ASN A 241 -1.49 3.65 18.41
N VAL A 242 -0.44 3.27 19.13
CA VAL A 242 -0.47 2.36 20.25
C VAL A 242 -0.17 3.11 21.56
N SER A 243 -0.18 4.45 21.55
CA SER A 243 -0.01 5.28 22.75
C SER A 243 -1.30 5.29 23.59
N GLY A 244 -1.36 4.40 24.58
CA GLY A 244 -2.42 4.37 25.59
C GLY A 244 -3.28 3.10 25.56
N SER A 245 -4.16 2.97 26.56
CA SER A 245 -5.04 1.81 26.78
C SER A 245 -6.16 1.65 25.73
N ILE A 246 -6.20 2.52 24.71
CA ILE A 246 -7.20 2.53 23.63
C ILE A 246 -6.43 2.76 22.33
N LEU A 247 -6.60 1.88 21.34
CA LEU A 247 -5.99 1.93 20.00
C LEU A 247 -6.58 3.05 19.13
N ASP A 248 -6.62 4.29 19.63
CA ASP A 248 -7.41 5.39 19.02
C ASP A 248 -6.62 6.66 18.64
N GLY A 249 -5.30 6.70 18.78
CA GLY A 249 -4.47 7.70 18.11
C GLY A 249 -3.79 7.07 16.88
N THR A 250 -3.26 7.84 15.91
CA THR A 250 -2.61 7.23 14.71
C THR A 250 -1.15 7.68 14.45
N LEU A 251 -0.23 6.73 14.20
CA LEU A 251 1.10 6.98 13.63
C LEU A 251 1.04 6.61 12.15
N ARG A 252 1.12 7.59 11.24
CA ARG A 252 0.75 7.37 9.84
C ARG A 252 1.96 7.53 8.93
N THR A 253 2.59 6.43 8.55
CA THR A 253 3.70 6.45 7.60
C THR A 253 3.17 6.42 6.17
N MET A 254 3.01 7.59 5.55
CA MET A 254 2.70 7.64 4.12
C MET A 254 3.96 7.36 3.29
N VAL A 255 3.88 6.52 2.25
CA VAL A 255 5.06 6.25 1.39
C VAL A 255 4.73 6.46 -0.07
N PHE A 256 5.22 7.57 -0.63
CA PHE A 256 5.08 7.92 -2.04
C PHE A 256 6.26 7.44 -2.87
N GLN A 257 6.12 6.33 -3.57
CA GLN A 257 7.10 6.00 -4.60
C GLN A 257 6.87 6.85 -5.85
N ILE A 258 7.87 7.63 -6.26
CA ILE A 258 7.81 8.38 -7.52
C ILE A 258 9.05 8.11 -8.37
N THR A 259 8.83 7.52 -9.52
CA THR A 259 9.85 7.32 -10.54
C THR A 259 10.26 8.64 -11.15
N VAL A 260 11.53 9.05 -10.96
CA VAL A 260 12.05 10.21 -11.66
C VAL A 260 12.94 9.76 -12.82
N LYS A 261 12.40 9.84 -14.03
CA LYS A 261 13.19 9.74 -15.26
C LYS A 261 13.79 11.11 -15.58
N SER A 262 15.12 11.15 -15.72
CA SER A 262 15.90 12.24 -16.33
C SER A 262 15.78 13.66 -15.74
N VAL A 263 15.89 13.81 -14.42
CA VAL A 263 16.12 15.13 -13.79
C VAL A 263 17.31 15.01 -12.85
N SER A 264 18.05 16.09 -12.60
CA SER A 264 19.11 16.07 -11.59
C SER A 264 18.55 15.50 -10.27
N SER A 265 19.33 14.68 -9.56
CA SER A 265 18.88 13.97 -8.35
C SER A 265 18.23 14.89 -7.31
N LYS A 266 18.64 16.16 -7.30
CA LYS A 266 18.11 17.20 -6.41
C LYS A 266 16.71 17.66 -6.83
N GLN A 267 16.50 18.03 -8.10
CA GLN A 267 15.21 18.47 -8.62
C GLN A 267 14.15 17.37 -8.53
N ALA A 268 14.56 16.12 -8.77
CA ALA A 268 13.74 14.93 -8.56
C ALA A 268 13.14 14.88 -7.15
N VAL A 269 13.99 15.02 -6.14
CA VAL A 269 13.59 14.96 -4.72
C VAL A 269 12.73 16.16 -4.34
N GLU A 270 13.05 17.36 -4.84
CA GLU A 270 12.26 18.58 -4.58
C GLU A 270 10.83 18.45 -5.11
N VAL A 271 10.66 18.02 -6.36
CA VAL A 271 9.33 17.82 -6.97
C VAL A 271 8.51 16.80 -6.19
N VAL A 272 9.13 15.67 -5.83
CA VAL A 272 8.43 14.60 -5.10
C VAL A 272 8.05 15.04 -3.69
N THR A 273 8.97 15.75 -3.00
CA THR A 273 8.69 16.34 -1.70
C THR A 273 7.49 17.28 -1.77
N GLN A 274 7.42 18.12 -2.80
CA GLN A 274 6.32 19.07 -2.98
C GLN A 274 4.99 18.36 -3.26
N ILE A 275 4.97 17.35 -4.14
CA ILE A 275 3.77 16.53 -4.39
C ILE A 275 3.30 15.81 -3.13
N GLY A 276 4.25 15.28 -2.35
CA GLY A 276 3.99 14.70 -1.04
C GLY A 276 3.28 15.71 -0.15
N LYS A 277 3.91 16.88 0.11
CA LYS A 277 3.32 17.94 0.96
C LYS A 277 1.91 18.35 0.54
N GLU A 278 1.69 18.57 -0.76
CA GLU A 278 0.38 18.98 -1.28
C GLU A 278 -0.69 17.92 -1.04
N THR A 279 -0.38 16.65 -1.35
CA THR A 279 -1.30 15.53 -1.12
C THR A 279 -1.64 15.41 0.37
N LEU A 280 -0.65 15.60 1.23
CA LEU A 280 -0.80 15.50 2.67
C LEU A 280 -1.63 16.63 3.26
N HIS A 281 -1.40 17.86 2.82
CA HIS A 281 -2.20 19.01 3.21
C HIS A 281 -3.69 18.77 2.93
N LYS A 282 -4.00 18.30 1.73
CA LYS A 282 -5.37 17.97 1.30
C LYS A 282 -6.01 16.86 2.13
N ILE A 283 -5.25 15.87 2.56
CA ILE A 283 -5.75 14.79 3.44
C ILE A 283 -5.99 15.35 4.85
N ILE A 284 -5.06 16.14 5.38
CA ILE A 284 -5.15 16.77 6.71
C ILE A 284 -6.40 17.63 6.83
N GLU A 285 -6.70 18.45 5.83
CA GLU A 285 -7.84 19.38 5.85
C GLU A 285 -9.21 18.70 5.93
N VAL A 286 -9.32 17.44 5.50
CA VAL A 286 -10.61 16.72 5.43
C VAL A 286 -10.76 15.69 6.55
N VAL A 287 -9.64 15.09 6.97
CA VAL A 287 -9.68 13.93 7.87
C VAL A 287 -9.53 14.33 9.35
N ASN A 288 -9.00 15.52 9.63
CA ASN A 288 -9.06 16.15 10.96
C ASN A 288 -10.37 16.94 11.13
#